data_AF-A0A354DKD3-F1
#
_entry.id   AF-A0A354DKD3-F1
#
_cell.length_a   1.000
_cell.length_b   1.000
_cell.length_c   1.000
_cell.angle_alpha   90.00
_cell.angle_beta   90.00
_cell.angle_gamma   90.00
#
_symmetry.space_group_name_H-M   'P 1'
#
loop_
_entity.id
_entity.type
_entity.pdbx_description
1 polymer ?
#
loop_
_entity_poly.entity_id
_entity_poly.type
_entity_poly.pdbx_seq_one_letter_code
_entity_poly.pdbx_strand_id
1 'polypeptide(L)'
;MPESSERGALTEGVYYILLSLQKPLHGYGIIQFVKEMSNHRVVFGPGTLYGAINTMLARGWIDCSDVMGANRYCELQTLIEIKKRLSKRKNRGIAFIGNGNYHYVTYLLLSEIQSPFTLVLFDHHTDMMASPSTSLISCGSWVLHAIKRLPMLKKVVMIGVREDLGKAIIANQHILETVGISMSKTSQLVNYKFK
;
A
#
# COMPACT_ATOMS: atom_id res chain seq x y z
N MET A 1 15.17 23.11 19.45
CA MET A 1 13.91 22.53 18.94
C MET A 1 14.23 21.88 17.60
N PRO A 2 13.98 20.57 17.38
CA PRO A 2 14.21 19.99 16.08
C PRO A 2 13.02 20.29 15.16
N GLU A 3 13.34 20.74 13.95
CA GLU A 3 12.40 21.08 12.89
C GLU A 3 11.52 19.89 12.50
N SER A 4 10.22 20.15 12.38
CA SER A 4 9.17 19.22 11.96
C SER A 4 9.19 18.89 10.46
N SER A 5 10.35 18.80 9.83
CA SER A 5 10.50 18.60 8.37
C SER A 5 10.56 17.12 7.94
N GLU A 6 10.63 16.16 8.86
CA GLU A 6 10.95 14.76 8.55
C GLU A 6 9.79 13.86 8.09
N ARG A 7 8.54 14.34 8.00
CA ARG A 7 7.43 13.50 7.51
C ARG A 7 6.47 14.25 6.60
N GLY A 8 6.99 14.81 5.50
CA GLY A 8 6.13 15.29 4.42
C GLY A 8 5.44 14.11 3.73
N ALA A 9 4.10 14.07 3.79
CA ALA A 9 3.31 13.15 2.97
C ALA A 9 3.69 13.28 1.49
N LEU A 10 3.50 12.23 0.68
CA LEU A 10 3.70 12.31 -0.77
C LEU A 10 2.81 13.44 -1.28
N THR A 11 3.41 14.38 -2.02
CA THR A 11 2.63 15.44 -2.64
C THR A 11 1.68 14.83 -3.66
N GLU A 12 0.53 15.47 -3.88
CA GLU A 12 -0.44 15.05 -4.91
C GLU A 12 0.24 14.86 -6.28
N GLY A 13 1.18 15.75 -6.62
CA GLY A 13 1.97 15.63 -7.85
C GLY A 13 2.82 14.36 -7.91
N VAL A 14 3.52 14.02 -6.83
CA VAL A 14 4.32 12.78 -6.77
C VAL A 14 3.43 11.55 -6.89
N TYR A 15 2.27 11.55 -6.24
CA TYR A 15 1.29 10.46 -6.36
C TYR A 15 0.87 10.24 -7.82
N TYR A 16 0.47 11.30 -8.52
CA TYR A 16 0.08 11.19 -9.93
C TYR A 16 1.23 10.77 -10.86
N ILE A 17 2.46 11.21 -10.59
CA ILE A 17 3.64 10.75 -11.35
C ILE A 17 3.79 9.23 -11.19
N LEU A 18 3.76 8.71 -9.96
CA LEU A 18 3.85 7.26 -9.72
C LEU A 18 2.71 6.50 -10.37
N LEU A 19 1.50 7.06 -10.36
CA LEU A 19 0.33 6.47 -11.00
C LEU A 19 0.49 6.36 -12.53
N SER A 20 1.11 7.35 -13.17
CA SER A 20 1.39 7.31 -14.60
C SER A 20 2.36 6.19 -14.98
N LEU A 21 3.26 5.78 -14.07
CA LEU A 21 4.31 4.81 -14.32
C LEU A 21 3.88 3.34 -14.15
N GLN A 22 2.57 3.06 -14.17
CA GLN A 22 2.06 1.68 -14.26
C GLN A 22 2.53 0.97 -15.55
N LYS A 23 2.88 1.76 -16.59
CA LYS A 23 3.57 1.32 -17.80
C LYS A 23 4.72 2.29 -18.08
N PRO A 24 5.78 1.87 -18.79
CA PRO A 24 6.84 2.78 -19.20
C PRO A 24 6.30 3.98 -19.97
N LEU A 25 6.62 5.20 -19.52
CA LEU A 25 6.15 6.46 -20.10
C LEU A 25 7.27 7.51 -20.10
N HIS A 26 7.41 8.23 -21.22
CA HIS A 26 8.37 9.33 -21.32
C HIS A 26 7.81 10.61 -20.68
N GLY A 27 8.69 11.58 -20.38
CA GLY A 27 8.33 12.78 -19.60
C GLY A 27 7.08 13.51 -20.10
N TYR A 28 6.98 13.79 -21.40
CA TYR A 28 5.76 14.40 -21.98
C TYR A 28 4.50 13.55 -21.79
N GLY A 29 4.60 12.22 -21.89
CA GLY A 29 3.47 11.32 -21.66
C GLY A 29 2.99 11.38 -20.22
N ILE A 30 3.89 11.46 -19.25
CA ILE A 30 3.56 11.68 -17.83
C ILE A 30 2.82 13.00 -17.65
N ILE A 31 3.32 14.09 -18.26
CA ILE A 31 2.69 15.42 -18.15
C ILE A 31 1.23 15.39 -18.66
N GLN A 32 1.00 14.80 -19.83
CA GLN A 32 -0.35 14.71 -20.39
C GLN A 32 -1.25 13.80 -19.56
N PHE A 33 -0.76 12.62 -19.17
CA PHE A 33 -1.51 11.70 -18.34
C PHE A 33 -1.98 12.35 -17.03
N VAL A 34 -1.08 13.05 -16.34
CA VAL A 34 -1.42 13.70 -15.07
C VAL A 34 -2.38 14.86 -15.27
N LYS A 35 -2.19 15.65 -16.33
CA LYS A 35 -3.12 16.74 -16.67
C LYS A 35 -4.53 16.21 -16.92
N GLU A 36 -4.68 15.13 -17.68
CA GLU A 36 -5.97 14.52 -17.98
C GLU A 36 -6.58 13.86 -16.75
N MET A 37 -5.84 12.98 -16.06
CA MET A 37 -6.31 12.23 -14.89
C MET A 37 -6.72 13.14 -13.73
N SER A 38 -6.07 14.30 -13.58
CA SER A 38 -6.38 15.27 -12.53
C SER A 38 -7.52 16.23 -12.89
N ASN A 39 -8.17 16.08 -14.05
CA ASN A 39 -9.10 17.06 -14.62
C ASN A 39 -8.47 18.46 -14.65
N HIS A 40 -7.25 18.55 -15.16
CA HIS A 40 -6.45 19.77 -15.30
C HIS A 40 -6.06 20.47 -14.00
N ARG A 41 -6.32 19.89 -12.83
CA ARG A 41 -5.93 20.48 -11.53
C ARG A 41 -4.42 20.43 -11.30
N VAL A 42 -3.76 19.37 -11.75
CA VAL A 42 -2.30 19.18 -11.62
C VAL A 42 -1.67 19.34 -12.99
N VAL A 43 -0.85 20.37 -13.16
CA VAL A 43 -0.12 20.66 -14.40
C VAL A 43 1.36 20.75 -14.11
N PHE A 44 2.16 20.00 -14.85
CA PHE A 44 3.61 20.03 -14.74
C PHE A 44 4.24 20.78 -15.91
N GLY A 45 5.21 21.64 -15.59
CA GLY A 45 6.28 21.97 -16.53
C GLY A 45 7.37 20.89 -16.51
N PRO A 46 8.22 20.80 -17.55
CA PRO A 46 9.33 19.85 -17.58
C PRO A 46 10.22 19.92 -16.34
N GLY A 47 10.62 21.13 -15.91
CA GLY A 47 11.47 21.32 -14.72
C GLY A 47 10.84 20.79 -13.44
N THR A 48 9.53 20.97 -13.25
CA THR A 48 8.80 20.44 -12.09
C THR A 48 8.75 18.92 -12.09
N LEU A 49 8.44 18.31 -13.24
CA LEU A 49 8.41 16.86 -13.38
C LEU A 49 9.78 16.24 -13.09
N TYR A 50 10.83 16.71 -13.76
CA TYR A 50 12.16 16.16 -13.60
C TYR A 50 12.74 16.45 -12.21
N GLY A 51 12.43 17.60 -11.60
CA GLY A 51 12.77 17.90 -10.22
C GLY A 51 12.13 16.92 -9.23
N ALA A 52 10.84 16.60 -9.42
CA ALA A 52 10.13 15.60 -8.61
C ALA A 52 10.73 14.20 -8.80
N ILE A 53 11.01 13.79 -10.05
CA ILE A 53 11.66 12.50 -10.36
C ILE A 53 13.03 12.41 -9.70
N ASN A 54 13.88 13.43 -9.86
CA ASN A 54 15.22 13.43 -9.25
C ASN A 54 15.15 13.37 -7.73
N THR A 55 14.18 14.07 -7.13
CA THR A 55 13.93 13.99 -5.68
C THR A 55 13.53 12.58 -5.26
N MET A 56 12.66 11.91 -6.03
CA MET A 56 12.25 10.53 -5.77
C MET A 56 13.41 9.54 -5.95
N LEU A 57 14.24 9.72 -6.97
CA LEU A 57 15.43 8.88 -7.21
C LEU A 57 16.45 9.05 -6.07
N ALA A 58 16.71 10.28 -5.64
CA ALA A 58 17.61 10.58 -4.53
C ALA A 58 17.13 9.96 -3.20
N ARG A 59 15.81 9.76 -3.04
CA ARG A 59 15.22 9.11 -1.85
C ARG A 59 15.46 7.60 -1.77
N GLY A 60 16.04 7.00 -2.81
CA GLY A 60 16.57 5.63 -2.78
C GLY A 60 15.52 4.58 -3.08
N TRP A 61 15.36 4.26 -4.36
CA TRP A 61 14.54 3.13 -4.80
C TRP A 61 15.17 1.82 -4.33
N ILE A 62 14.33 0.86 -3.96
CA ILE A 62 14.76 -0.51 -3.72
C ILE A 62 14.30 -1.35 -4.90
N ASP A 63 15.27 -1.85 -5.65
CA ASP A 63 15.01 -2.83 -6.70
C ASP A 63 14.97 -4.25 -6.11
N CYS A 64 13.90 -4.95 -6.43
CA CYS A 64 13.68 -6.36 -6.10
C CYS A 64 13.27 -7.16 -7.34
N SER A 65 13.52 -6.64 -8.55
CA SER A 65 13.16 -7.28 -9.81
C SER A 65 13.90 -8.61 -10.05
N ASP A 66 15.06 -8.77 -9.43
CA ASP A 66 15.89 -9.98 -9.41
C ASP A 66 15.43 -11.04 -8.41
N VAL A 67 14.46 -10.73 -7.54
CA VAL A 67 13.96 -11.65 -6.52
C VAL A 67 12.97 -12.64 -7.13
N MET A 68 13.41 -13.90 -7.24
CA MET A 68 12.58 -15.00 -7.76
C MET A 68 11.56 -15.50 -6.71
N GLY A 69 10.49 -16.13 -7.17
CA GLY A 69 9.50 -16.77 -6.29
C GLY A 69 8.70 -15.78 -5.42
N ALA A 70 8.47 -14.57 -5.93
CA ALA A 70 7.80 -13.48 -5.23
C ALA A 70 6.44 -13.09 -5.85
N ASN A 71 6.05 -13.68 -6.98
CA ASN A 71 4.83 -13.27 -7.68
C ASN A 71 3.58 -13.89 -7.02
N ARG A 72 2.76 -13.07 -6.35
CA ARG A 72 1.55 -13.45 -5.58
C ARG A 72 1.81 -14.29 -4.34
N TYR A 73 2.79 -15.17 -4.38
CA TYR A 73 3.30 -15.97 -3.26
C TYR A 73 4.76 -15.61 -3.01
N CYS A 74 5.17 -15.70 -1.76
CA CYS A 74 6.54 -15.45 -1.34
C CYS A 74 6.94 -16.48 -0.29
N GLU A 75 8.01 -17.22 -0.59
CA GLU A 75 8.65 -18.12 0.36
C GLU A 75 9.32 -17.35 1.48
N LEU A 76 9.42 -17.95 2.66
CA LEU A 76 10.01 -17.29 3.83
C LEU A 76 11.45 -16.81 3.58
N GLN A 77 12.26 -17.57 2.84
CA GLN A 77 13.64 -17.16 2.51
C GLN A 77 13.66 -15.92 1.61
N THR A 78 12.82 -15.92 0.58
CA THR A 78 12.61 -14.76 -0.30
C THR A 78 12.11 -13.55 0.49
N LEU A 79 11.19 -13.75 1.42
CA LEU A 79 10.64 -12.72 2.28
C LEU A 79 11.71 -12.11 3.21
N ILE A 80 12.61 -12.93 3.74
CA ILE A 80 13.77 -12.50 4.54
C ILE A 80 14.72 -11.65 3.70
N GLU A 81 15.00 -12.05 2.46
CA GLU A 81 15.85 -11.24 1.57
C GLU A 81 15.21 -9.89 1.26
N ILE A 82 13.90 -9.85 0.96
CA ILE A 82 13.18 -8.59 0.79
C ILE A 82 13.27 -7.74 2.05
N LYS A 83 13.05 -8.33 3.25
CA LYS A 83 13.19 -7.63 4.54
C LYS A 83 14.59 -7.03 4.73
N LYS A 84 15.64 -7.77 4.37
CA LYS A 84 17.04 -7.32 4.44
C LYS A 84 17.32 -6.16 3.49
N ARG A 85 16.68 -6.10 2.33
CA ARG A 85 16.78 -4.94 1.43
C ARG A 85 16.02 -3.75 2.01
N LEU A 86 14.79 -3.97 2.48
CA LEU A 86 13.96 -2.96 3.13
C LEU A 86 14.67 -2.26 4.29
N SER A 87 15.43 -3.00 5.11
CA SER A 87 16.14 -2.41 6.25
C SER A 87 17.23 -1.40 5.87
N LYS A 88 17.71 -1.44 4.61
CA LYS A 88 18.69 -0.48 4.07
C LYS A 88 18.05 0.84 3.62
N ARG A 89 16.72 0.97 3.64
CA ARG A 89 16.04 2.23 3.32
C ARG A 89 16.46 3.31 4.31
N LYS A 90 16.81 4.47 3.77
CA LYS A 90 17.06 5.67 4.57
C LYS A 90 15.75 6.31 5.06
N ASN A 91 14.69 6.20 4.26
CA ASN A 91 13.40 6.82 4.52
C ASN A 91 12.37 5.79 5.02
N ARG A 92 11.75 6.07 6.17
CA ARG A 92 10.69 5.25 6.79
C ARG A 92 9.42 6.08 6.90
N GLY A 93 8.46 5.83 6.01
CA GLY A 93 7.27 6.65 5.85
C GLY A 93 6.38 6.05 4.76
N ILE A 94 6.01 6.85 3.77
CA ILE A 94 5.20 6.35 2.66
C ILE A 94 6.05 5.45 1.74
N ALA A 95 5.55 4.26 1.47
CA ALA A 95 6.17 3.28 0.59
C ALA A 95 5.28 3.00 -0.63
N PHE A 96 5.89 2.93 -1.80
CA PHE A 96 5.26 2.42 -3.02
C PHE A 96 5.84 1.04 -3.31
N ILE A 97 4.98 0.02 -3.41
CA ILE A 97 5.38 -1.40 -3.54
C ILE A 97 5.19 -1.89 -4.98
N GLY A 98 4.47 -1.15 -5.83
CA GLY A 98 4.13 -1.55 -7.19
C GLY A 98 2.73 -2.15 -7.26
N ASN A 99 2.56 -3.22 -8.04
CA ASN A 99 1.26 -3.85 -8.25
C ASN A 99 0.81 -4.74 -7.07
N GLY A 100 -0.45 -5.19 -7.10
CA GLY A 100 -1.07 -5.94 -6.01
C GLY A 100 -0.48 -7.32 -5.72
N ASN A 101 0.32 -7.89 -6.63
CA ASN A 101 0.92 -9.22 -6.43
C ASN A 101 1.92 -9.25 -5.26
N TYR A 102 2.36 -8.09 -4.80
CA TYR A 102 3.37 -7.92 -3.75
C TYR A 102 2.80 -7.35 -2.45
N HIS A 103 1.47 -7.36 -2.24
CA HIS A 103 0.83 -6.84 -1.03
C HIS A 103 1.44 -7.37 0.28
N TYR A 104 1.98 -8.59 0.27
CA TYR A 104 2.65 -9.18 1.44
C TYR A 104 3.92 -8.42 1.87
N VAL A 105 4.51 -7.55 1.04
CA VAL A 105 5.61 -6.67 1.45
C VAL A 105 5.11 -5.65 2.49
N THR A 106 3.83 -5.28 2.48
CA THR A 106 3.21 -4.44 3.51
C THR A 106 3.36 -5.07 4.89
N TYR A 107 3.22 -6.40 5.02
CA TYR A 107 3.46 -7.08 6.29
C TYR A 107 4.87 -6.82 6.85
N LEU A 108 5.90 -6.79 5.99
CA LEU A 108 7.27 -6.47 6.42
C LEU A 108 7.38 -5.05 6.97
N LEU A 109 6.77 -4.07 6.29
CA LEU A 109 6.76 -2.68 6.74
C LEU A 109 6.03 -2.51 8.07
N LEU A 110 4.87 -3.17 8.23
CA LEU A 110 4.13 -3.16 9.49
C LEU A 110 4.90 -3.83 10.63
N SER A 111 5.72 -4.84 10.32
CA SER A 111 6.54 -5.54 11.33
C SER A 111 7.64 -4.67 11.95
N GLU A 112 7.93 -3.50 11.36
CA GLU A 112 8.89 -2.53 11.90
C GLU A 112 8.28 -1.62 12.97
N ILE A 113 6.95 -1.60 13.12
CA ILE A 113 6.25 -0.72 14.05
C ILE A 113 6.32 -1.32 15.46
N GLN A 114 7.03 -0.63 16.36
CA GLN A 114 7.30 -1.08 17.73
C GLN A 114 6.30 -0.58 18.78
N SER A 115 5.31 0.22 18.38
CA SER A 115 4.25 0.74 19.25
C SER A 115 2.87 0.26 18.79
N PRO A 116 1.86 0.13 19.68
CA PRO A 116 0.50 -0.23 19.29
C PRO A 116 -0.03 0.63 18.14
N PHE A 117 -0.62 0.00 17.12
CA PHE A 117 -1.13 0.70 15.94
C PHE A 117 -2.42 0.09 15.40
N THR A 118 -3.13 0.88 14.59
CA THR A 118 -4.30 0.47 13.81
C THR A 118 -3.93 0.45 12.33
N LEU A 119 -4.24 -0.64 11.64
CA LEU A 119 -4.17 -0.69 10.18
C LEU A 119 -5.49 -0.19 9.60
N VAL A 120 -5.45 0.85 8.77
CA VAL A 120 -6.58 1.25 7.92
C VAL A 120 -6.26 0.81 6.50
N LEU A 121 -7.00 -0.17 5.99
CA LEU A 121 -6.79 -0.81 4.70
C LEU A 121 -7.90 -0.42 3.72
N PHE A 122 -7.52 0.21 2.62
CA PHE A 122 -8.42 0.48 1.49
C PHE A 122 -8.19 -0.58 0.43
N ASP A 123 -9.09 -1.54 0.34
CA ASP A 123 -9.00 -2.63 -0.63
C ASP A 123 -10.39 -3.20 -0.91
N HIS A 124 -10.57 -3.72 -2.12
CA HIS A 124 -11.75 -4.51 -2.48
C HIS A 124 -11.65 -5.94 -1.91
N HIS A 125 -10.44 -6.47 -1.78
CA HIS A 125 -10.17 -7.79 -1.20
C HIS A 125 -9.89 -7.68 0.29
N THR A 126 -10.16 -8.75 1.03
CA THR A 126 -9.86 -8.80 2.47
C THR A 126 -8.42 -9.18 2.73
N ASP A 127 -7.78 -9.91 1.80
CA ASP A 127 -6.45 -10.49 1.95
C ASP A 127 -6.29 -11.34 3.24
N MET A 128 -7.38 -11.99 3.63
CA MET A 128 -7.49 -12.82 4.84
C MET A 128 -7.61 -14.31 4.57
N MET A 129 -7.19 -14.79 3.41
CA MET A 129 -7.16 -16.22 3.11
C MET A 129 -6.12 -16.94 3.98
N ALA A 130 -6.38 -18.22 4.30
CA ALA A 130 -5.35 -19.06 4.88
C ALA A 130 -4.19 -19.25 3.89
N SER A 131 -2.96 -19.13 4.37
CA SER A 131 -1.80 -19.48 3.55
C SER A 131 -1.73 -20.99 3.33
N PRO A 132 -1.32 -21.48 2.14
CA PRO A 132 -1.19 -22.91 1.86
C PRO A 132 -0.21 -23.64 2.78
N SER A 133 0.77 -22.93 3.35
CA SER A 133 1.72 -23.48 4.31
C SER A 133 2.20 -22.41 5.30
N THR A 134 2.82 -22.84 6.39
CA THR A 134 3.45 -21.94 7.37
C THR A 134 4.72 -21.27 6.84
N SER A 135 5.31 -21.80 5.76
CA SER A 135 6.52 -21.30 5.10
C SER A 135 6.24 -20.31 3.95
N LEU A 136 4.95 -20.02 3.68
CA LEU A 136 4.52 -19.14 2.60
C LEU A 136 3.67 -17.97 3.13
N ILE A 137 3.82 -16.82 2.49
CA ILE A 137 2.88 -15.70 2.56
C ILE A 137 2.42 -15.36 1.14
N SER A 138 1.21 -14.83 0.98
CA SER A 138 0.67 -14.44 -0.32
C SER A 138 0.01 -13.09 -0.28
N CYS A 139 -0.21 -12.50 -1.46
CA CYS A 139 -0.96 -11.27 -1.62
C CYS A 139 -2.40 -11.38 -1.09
N GLY A 140 -2.97 -12.59 -1.02
CA GLY A 140 -4.32 -12.83 -0.46
C GLY A 140 -4.35 -13.29 1.00
N SER A 141 -3.21 -13.46 1.68
CA SER A 141 -3.14 -13.96 3.06
C SER A 141 -2.42 -13.04 4.05
N TRP A 142 -1.82 -11.95 3.56
CA TRP A 142 -0.92 -11.12 4.36
C TRP A 142 -1.61 -10.42 5.53
N VAL A 143 -2.89 -10.06 5.41
CA VAL A 143 -3.62 -9.41 6.52
C VAL A 143 -3.85 -10.40 7.64
N LEU A 144 -4.33 -11.60 7.32
CA LEU A 144 -4.49 -12.66 8.33
C LEU A 144 -3.13 -13.03 8.95
N HIS A 145 -2.07 -13.06 8.15
CA HIS A 145 -0.71 -13.29 8.64
C HIS A 145 -0.27 -12.19 9.60
N ALA A 146 -0.52 -10.91 9.28
CA ALA A 146 -0.19 -9.76 10.12
C ALA A 146 -0.95 -9.81 11.46
N ILE A 147 -2.26 -10.06 11.43
CA ILE A 147 -3.11 -10.21 12.63
C ILE A 147 -2.56 -11.29 13.56
N LYS A 148 -2.12 -12.42 13.01
CA LYS A 148 -1.60 -13.55 13.81
C LYS A 148 -0.20 -13.34 14.37
N ARG A 149 0.63 -12.50 13.72
CA ARG A 149 2.08 -12.42 14.00
C ARG A 149 2.54 -11.10 14.58
N LEU A 150 1.78 -10.01 14.42
CA LEU A 150 2.20 -8.67 14.85
C LEU A 150 1.50 -8.28 16.16
N PRO A 151 2.16 -8.39 17.33
CA PRO A 151 1.53 -8.10 18.62
C PRO A 151 1.17 -6.63 18.79
N MET A 152 1.81 -5.73 18.04
CA MET A 152 1.53 -4.30 18.04
C MET A 152 0.32 -3.92 17.16
N LEU A 153 -0.15 -4.80 16.27
CA LEU A 153 -1.36 -4.56 15.50
C LEU A 153 -2.58 -4.79 16.40
N LYS A 154 -3.23 -3.70 16.83
CA LYS A 154 -4.36 -3.76 17.77
C LYS A 154 -5.72 -3.75 17.12
N LYS A 155 -5.80 -3.23 15.89
CA LYS A 155 -7.04 -3.07 15.16
C LYS A 155 -6.78 -3.04 13.65
N VAL A 156 -7.69 -3.62 12.88
CA VAL A 156 -7.72 -3.53 11.42
C VAL A 156 -9.07 -2.96 11.00
N VAL A 157 -9.07 -1.87 10.25
CA VAL A 157 -10.25 -1.26 9.64
C VAL A 157 -10.15 -1.42 8.13
N MET A 158 -11.05 -2.18 7.52
CA MET A 158 -11.10 -2.37 6.07
C MET A 158 -12.17 -1.50 5.44
N ILE A 159 -11.83 -0.79 4.37
CA ILE A 159 -12.73 0.08 3.61
C ILE A 159 -12.72 -0.36 2.15
N GLY A 160 -13.89 -0.63 1.58
CA GLY A 160 -14.00 -1.07 0.17
C GLY A 160 -14.37 -2.54 -0.01
N VAL A 161 -14.31 -3.34 1.05
CA VAL A 161 -14.72 -4.74 1.06
C VAL A 161 -16.23 -4.87 0.96
N ARG A 162 -16.72 -5.88 0.23
CA ARG A 162 -18.14 -6.20 0.19
C ARG A 162 -18.69 -6.57 1.58
N GLU A 163 -19.88 -6.09 1.90
CA GLU A 163 -20.46 -6.18 3.24
C GLU A 163 -20.73 -7.63 3.70
N ASP A 164 -21.10 -8.52 2.77
CA ASP A 164 -21.34 -9.94 3.03
C ASP A 164 -20.06 -10.68 3.44
N LEU A 165 -18.95 -10.40 2.75
CA LEU A 165 -17.63 -10.95 3.09
C LEU A 165 -17.11 -10.39 4.41
N GLY A 166 -17.34 -9.10 4.68
CA GLY A 166 -16.92 -8.46 5.93
C GLY A 166 -17.53 -9.11 7.16
N LYS A 167 -18.84 -9.41 7.15
CA LYS A 167 -19.56 -10.03 8.28
C LYS A 167 -19.03 -11.42 8.63
N ALA A 168 -18.77 -12.26 7.63
CA ALA A 168 -18.27 -13.62 7.84
C ALA A 168 -16.87 -13.64 8.49
N ILE A 169 -16.03 -12.65 8.17
CA ILE A 169 -14.65 -12.58 8.66
C ILE A 169 -14.59 -11.97 10.06
N ILE A 170 -15.37 -10.91 10.33
CA ILE A 170 -15.46 -10.26 11.66
C ILE A 170 -15.82 -11.28 12.74
N ALA A 171 -16.76 -12.20 12.45
CA ALA A 171 -17.19 -13.22 13.41
C ALA A 171 -16.04 -14.09 13.95
N ASN A 172 -14.91 -14.17 13.22
CA ASN A 172 -13.78 -15.02 13.56
C ASN A 172 -12.54 -14.24 14.05
N GLN A 173 -12.60 -12.90 14.13
CA GLN A 173 -11.45 -12.05 14.47
C GLN A 173 -11.86 -10.80 15.26
N HIS A 174 -11.57 -10.78 16.56
CA HIS A 174 -12.02 -9.73 17.49
C HIS A 174 -11.42 -8.33 17.26
N ILE A 175 -10.32 -8.22 16.52
CA ILE A 175 -9.65 -6.93 16.25
C ILE A 175 -10.01 -6.33 14.88
N LEU A 176 -10.94 -6.96 14.15
CA LEU A 176 -11.32 -6.56 12.79
C LEU A 176 -12.62 -5.74 12.79
N GLU A 177 -12.60 -4.63 12.08
CA GLU A 177 -13.78 -3.85 11.70
C GLU A 177 -13.80 -3.69 10.17
N THR A 178 -14.98 -3.75 9.58
CA THR A 178 -15.17 -3.51 8.15
C THR A 178 -16.18 -2.40 7.93
N VAL A 179 -15.88 -1.53 6.99
CA VAL A 179 -16.73 -0.45 6.52
C VAL A 179 -17.05 -0.78 5.06
N GLY A 180 -18.18 -1.45 4.88
CA GLY A 180 -18.63 -1.87 3.56
C GLY A 180 -19.02 -0.70 2.67
N ILE A 181 -18.80 -0.85 1.36
CA ILE A 181 -19.42 0.03 0.36
C ILE A 181 -20.72 -0.63 -0.08
N SER A 182 -21.86 -0.08 0.33
CA SER A 182 -23.14 -0.43 -0.28
C SER A 182 -23.24 0.31 -1.60
N MET A 183 -23.06 -0.40 -2.72
CA MET A 183 -23.38 0.16 -4.03
C MET A 183 -24.90 0.22 -4.17
N SER A 184 -25.53 1.30 -3.70
CA SER A 184 -26.84 1.68 -4.21
C SER A 184 -26.68 1.96 -5.70
N LYS A 185 -27.54 1.38 -6.54
CA LYS A 185 -27.63 1.65 -7.98
C LYS A 185 -28.07 3.10 -8.24
N THR A 186 -27.28 4.09 -7.85
CA THR A 186 -27.37 5.48 -8.32
C THR A 186 -26.15 6.23 -7.83
N SER A 187 -25.51 6.91 -8.75
CA SER A 187 -24.34 7.78 -8.56
C SER A 187 -24.65 8.84 -7.51
N GLN A 188 -24.26 8.63 -6.26
CA GLN A 188 -24.12 9.68 -5.25
C GLN A 188 -23.24 9.19 -4.10
N LEU A 189 -22.35 10.07 -3.65
CA LEU A 189 -21.32 9.84 -2.63
C LEU A 189 -21.86 9.04 -1.42
N VAL A 190 -21.24 7.89 -1.18
CA VAL A 190 -21.54 7.02 -0.03
C VAL A 190 -21.07 7.74 1.25
N ASN A 191 -22.02 8.07 2.13
CA ASN A 191 -21.73 8.61 3.45
C ASN A 191 -21.19 7.50 4.35
N TYR A 192 -19.90 7.57 4.68
CA TYR A 192 -19.29 6.73 5.70
C TYR A 192 -19.76 7.17 7.10
N LYS A 193 -20.50 6.31 7.81
CA LYS A 193 -20.76 6.50 9.25
C LYS A 193 -19.74 5.71 10.06
N PHE A 194 -18.83 6.41 10.72
CA PHE A 194 -18.08 5.86 11.83
C PHE A 194 -19.02 5.80 13.05
N LYS A 195 -19.10 4.64 13.71
CA LYS A 195 -19.73 4.53 15.03
C LYS A 195 -18.70 4.74 16.12
#